data_AF-A0A8C3JPR2-F1
#
_entry.id   AF-A0A8C3JPR2-F1
#
_cell.length_a   1.000
_cell.length_b   1.000
_cell.length_c   1.000
_cell.angle_alpha   90.00
_cell.angle_beta   90.00
_cell.angle_gamma   90.00
#
_symmetry.space_group_name_H-M   'P 1'
#
loop_
_entity.id
_entity.type
_entity.pdbx_description
1 polymer ?
#
loop_
_entity_poly.entity_id
_entity_poly.type
_entity_poly.pdbx_seq_one_letter_code
_entity_poly.pdbx_strand_id
1 'polypeptide(L)'
;MAAAAEEAAAAAAAAAEGRVRAWAEGQAARGRRVALVTSGGTQVPLEARAVRFLENFSSGRRGAASAERLVAAGYGVCFLHRARSAFPWARVLPPPGPALLDALRLTPGPPPGVAADPAALPALLPALRDYRRATEDGALLAIEFTGLAEYLALLKAAARALAPFGSNVMFYLAAAVSDFYIPTSEMPEHKIQSSEGPLQITMKMVPKMLSPLVKEWAPEAFVISFKLETDPLILIDKSRQALEKYRHQVVVANILESRRTSVIIVTKDSQTPLSLSDEEIAQGMEIEEKIVSYLQGRHTAFIEKKV
;
A
#
# COMPACT_ATOMS: atom_id res chain seq x y z
N MET A 1 18.93 -10.34 -21.94
CA MET A 1 17.77 -9.47 -21.62
C MET A 1 17.25 -9.67 -20.21
N ALA A 2 17.06 -10.90 -19.70
CA ALA A 2 16.68 -11.14 -18.31
C ALA A 2 17.63 -10.46 -17.28
N ALA A 3 18.94 -10.61 -17.48
CA ALA A 3 19.95 -9.93 -16.67
C ALA A 3 19.85 -8.39 -16.70
N ALA A 4 19.50 -7.79 -17.84
CA ALA A 4 19.34 -6.35 -17.97
C ALA A 4 18.08 -5.83 -17.24
N ALA A 5 17.00 -6.60 -17.21
CA ALA A 5 15.79 -6.26 -16.45
C ALA A 5 16.04 -6.38 -14.93
N GLU A 6 16.82 -7.38 -14.51
CA GLU A 6 17.20 -7.57 -13.12
C GLU A 6 18.18 -6.48 -12.64
N GLU A 7 19.14 -6.09 -13.47
CA GLU A 7 20.08 -4.99 -13.22
C GLU A 7 19.37 -3.62 -13.18
N ALA A 8 18.41 -3.38 -14.09
CA ALA A 8 17.58 -2.18 -14.07
C ALA A 8 16.71 -2.11 -12.80
N ALA A 9 16.12 -3.23 -12.37
CA ALA A 9 15.36 -3.30 -11.13
C ALA A 9 16.24 -3.05 -9.90
N ALA A 10 17.48 -3.57 -9.89
CA ALA A 10 18.44 -3.32 -8.82
C ALA A 10 18.87 -1.84 -8.76
N ALA A 11 19.14 -1.21 -9.91
CA ALA A 11 19.47 0.21 -9.99
C ALA A 11 18.30 1.09 -9.53
N ALA A 12 17.08 0.78 -9.96
CA ALA A 12 15.87 1.47 -9.51
C ALA A 12 15.66 1.32 -7.99
N ALA A 13 15.90 0.13 -7.43
CA ALA A 13 15.83 -0.11 -6.00
C ALA A 13 16.88 0.68 -5.22
N ALA A 14 18.13 0.76 -5.71
CA ALA A 14 19.18 1.57 -5.09
C ALA A 14 18.86 3.07 -5.11
N ALA A 15 18.35 3.58 -6.23
CA ALA A 15 17.89 4.96 -6.34
C ALA A 15 16.70 5.24 -5.41
N ALA A 16 15.77 4.30 -5.27
CA ALA A 16 14.67 4.40 -4.33
C ALA A 16 15.16 4.39 -2.87
N GLU A 17 16.14 3.55 -2.52
CA GLU A 17 16.73 3.51 -1.17
C GLU A 17 17.29 4.88 -0.76
N GLY A 18 18.09 5.51 -1.63
CA GLY A 18 18.64 6.84 -1.38
C GLY A 18 17.56 7.92 -1.23
N ARG A 19 16.54 7.90 -2.11
CA ARG A 19 15.40 8.84 -2.04
C ARG A 19 14.59 8.69 -0.76
N VAL A 20 14.29 7.45 -0.36
CA VAL A 20 13.55 7.17 0.89
C VAL A 20 14.37 7.61 2.10
N ARG A 21 15.69 7.33 2.11
CA ARG A 21 16.55 7.73 3.22
C ARG A 21 16.60 9.25 3.39
N ALA A 22 16.92 9.98 2.34
CA ALA A 22 17.00 11.44 2.39
C ALA A 22 15.65 12.07 2.80
N TRP A 23 14.54 11.54 2.29
CA TRP A 23 13.21 12.00 2.68
C TRP A 23 12.92 11.69 4.17
N ALA A 24 13.27 10.51 4.65
CA ALA A 24 13.05 10.11 6.05
C ALA A 24 13.92 10.90 7.04
N GLU A 25 15.16 11.24 6.67
CA GLU A 25 16.02 12.16 7.43
C GLU A 25 15.33 13.53 7.58
N GLY A 26 14.72 14.03 6.50
CA GLY A 26 13.89 15.23 6.54
C GLY A 26 12.66 15.12 7.45
N GLN A 27 12.02 13.96 7.55
CA GLN A 27 10.90 13.75 8.49
C GLN A 27 11.40 13.74 9.94
N ALA A 28 12.49 13.04 10.21
CA ALA A 28 13.10 12.96 11.53
C ALA A 28 13.56 14.34 12.04
N ALA A 29 14.16 15.16 11.17
CA ALA A 29 14.54 16.54 11.51
C ALA A 29 13.34 17.42 11.90
N ARG A 30 12.12 17.07 11.44
CA ARG A 30 10.86 17.73 11.80
C ARG A 30 10.17 17.07 13.01
N GLY A 31 10.80 16.09 13.65
CA GLY A 31 10.22 15.34 14.77
C GLY A 31 9.03 14.44 14.38
N ARG A 32 8.87 14.11 13.09
CA ARG A 32 7.77 13.27 12.61
C ARG A 32 8.12 11.79 12.65
N ARG A 33 7.14 10.98 13.03
CA ARG A 33 7.17 9.53 12.82
C ARG A 33 6.98 9.22 11.33
N VAL A 34 7.49 8.08 10.88
CA VAL A 34 7.39 7.67 9.47
C VAL A 34 6.52 6.43 9.35
N ALA A 35 5.65 6.40 8.34
CA ALA A 35 4.89 5.22 7.97
C ALA A 35 5.16 4.84 6.51
N LEU A 36 5.60 3.60 6.26
CA LEU A 36 5.61 3.01 4.93
C LEU A 36 4.28 2.29 4.69
N VAL A 37 3.50 2.76 3.73
CA VAL A 37 2.21 2.16 3.36
C VAL A 37 2.37 1.46 2.03
N THR A 38 2.10 0.15 1.98
CA THR A 38 2.01 -0.59 0.71
C THR A 38 0.56 -0.66 0.24
N SER A 39 0.32 -0.44 -1.06
CA SER A 39 -1.05 -0.39 -1.61
C SER A 39 -1.16 -0.93 -3.03
N GLY A 40 -2.32 -1.50 -3.37
CA GLY A 40 -2.61 -2.08 -4.68
C GLY A 40 -2.12 -3.52 -4.84
N GLY A 41 -2.34 -4.08 -6.02
CA GLY A 41 -2.04 -5.47 -6.35
C GLY A 41 -0.74 -5.62 -7.12
N THR A 42 0.00 -6.71 -6.89
CA THR A 42 1.12 -7.10 -7.75
C THR A 42 0.64 -7.94 -8.92
N GLN A 43 1.32 -7.79 -10.06
CA GLN A 43 1.17 -8.72 -11.18
C GLN A 43 2.43 -9.56 -11.41
N VAL A 44 2.25 -10.75 -11.95
CA VAL A 44 3.31 -11.68 -12.33
C VAL A 44 3.19 -11.95 -13.83
N PRO A 45 4.23 -11.69 -14.64
CA PRO A 45 4.21 -12.02 -16.05
C PRO A 45 4.19 -13.54 -16.27
N LEU A 46 3.46 -13.98 -17.29
CA LEU A 46 3.47 -15.40 -17.72
C LEU A 46 4.55 -15.69 -18.77
N GLU A 47 5.05 -14.65 -19.44
CA GLU A 47 6.07 -14.71 -20.49
C GLU A 47 7.13 -13.61 -20.28
N ALA A 48 8.37 -13.80 -20.73
CA ALA A 48 9.44 -12.81 -20.55
C ALA A 48 9.15 -11.52 -21.34
N ARG A 49 8.62 -11.66 -22.56
CA ARG A 49 7.99 -10.57 -23.31
C ARG A 49 6.49 -10.57 -23.01
N ALA A 50 6.19 -10.14 -21.79
CA ALA A 50 4.88 -10.34 -21.18
C ALA A 50 3.77 -9.66 -21.96
N VAL A 51 2.78 -10.46 -22.35
CA VAL A 51 1.48 -9.99 -22.86
C VAL A 51 0.34 -10.46 -21.98
N ARG A 52 0.57 -11.45 -21.13
CA ARG A 52 -0.37 -11.95 -20.12
C ARG A 52 0.27 -11.88 -18.74
N PHE A 53 -0.59 -11.67 -17.74
CA PHE A 53 -0.18 -11.54 -16.35
C PHE A 53 -1.19 -12.24 -15.44
N LEU A 54 -0.70 -12.84 -14.36
CA LEU A 54 -1.51 -13.16 -13.18
C LEU A 54 -1.52 -11.95 -12.26
N GLU A 55 -2.70 -11.47 -11.85
CA GLU A 55 -2.84 -10.30 -10.99
C GLU A 55 -3.63 -10.61 -9.72
N ASN A 56 -3.10 -10.17 -8.58
CA ASN A 56 -3.84 -10.15 -7.33
C ASN A 56 -4.69 -8.88 -7.27
N PHE A 57 -6.01 -9.03 -7.29
CA PHE A 57 -6.91 -7.87 -7.31
C PHE A 57 -6.80 -7.02 -6.04
N SER A 58 -6.46 -5.75 -6.21
CA SER A 58 -6.62 -4.72 -5.18
C SER A 58 -6.71 -3.34 -5.82
N SER A 59 -7.83 -2.66 -5.59
CA SER A 59 -8.02 -1.28 -6.06
C SER A 59 -7.07 -0.26 -5.43
N GLY A 60 -6.38 -0.61 -4.34
CA GLY A 60 -5.54 0.32 -3.57
C GLY A 60 -6.29 1.31 -2.66
N ARG A 61 -7.63 1.28 -2.64
CA ARG A 61 -8.44 2.25 -1.89
C ARG A 61 -8.13 2.30 -0.39
N ARG A 62 -7.98 1.13 0.26
CA ARG A 62 -7.62 1.04 1.69
C ARG A 62 -6.28 1.72 1.97
N GLY A 63 -5.24 1.34 1.23
CA GLY A 63 -3.91 1.92 1.43
C GLY A 63 -3.90 3.44 1.19
N ALA A 64 -4.59 3.91 0.15
CA ALA A 64 -4.72 5.34 -0.13
C ALA A 64 -5.45 6.10 0.98
N ALA A 65 -6.60 5.61 1.44
CA ALA A 65 -7.35 6.19 2.55
C ALA A 65 -6.54 6.20 3.85
N SER A 66 -5.85 5.09 4.17
CA SER A 66 -4.99 5.01 5.36
C SER A 66 -3.80 5.98 5.29
N ALA A 67 -3.21 6.19 4.10
CA ALA A 67 -2.15 7.18 3.92
C ALA A 67 -2.63 8.60 4.21
N GLU A 68 -3.83 8.98 3.75
CA GLU A 68 -4.45 10.27 4.07
C GLU A 68 -4.61 10.44 5.59
N ARG A 69 -5.13 9.41 6.28
CA ARG A 69 -5.34 9.48 7.74
C ARG A 69 -4.03 9.51 8.51
N LEU A 70 -3.00 8.81 8.05
CA LEU A 70 -1.67 8.84 8.66
C LEU A 70 -1.01 10.22 8.51
N VAL A 71 -1.11 10.86 7.34
CA VAL A 71 -0.66 12.24 7.13
C VAL A 71 -1.41 13.20 8.05
N ALA A 72 -2.74 13.07 8.13
CA ALA A 72 -3.57 13.88 9.04
C ALA A 72 -3.19 13.66 10.52
N ALA A 73 -2.75 12.46 10.88
CA ALA A 73 -2.25 12.09 12.21
C ALA A 73 -0.78 12.53 12.48
N GLY A 74 -0.15 13.27 11.55
CA GLY A 74 1.18 13.85 11.72
C GLY A 74 2.35 12.96 11.28
N TYR A 75 2.09 11.84 10.61
CA TYR A 75 3.16 11.01 10.05
C TYR A 75 3.69 11.58 8.73
N GLY A 76 4.99 11.40 8.49
CA GLY A 76 5.49 11.34 7.13
C GLY A 76 5.12 9.98 6.53
N VAL A 77 4.53 9.95 5.34
CA VAL A 77 4.10 8.73 4.67
C VAL A 77 4.93 8.45 3.40
N CYS A 78 5.58 7.28 3.37
CA CYS A 78 6.15 6.70 2.16
C CYS A 78 5.11 5.75 1.55
N PHE A 79 4.44 6.18 0.48
CA PHE A 79 3.38 5.45 -0.19
C PHE A 79 3.94 4.63 -1.36
N LEU A 80 4.23 3.35 -1.09
CA LEU A 80 4.67 2.37 -2.10
C LEU A 80 3.44 1.73 -2.74
N HIS A 81 3.08 2.10 -3.96
CA HIS A 81 1.79 1.71 -4.53
C HIS A 81 1.87 1.18 -5.96
N ARG A 82 0.86 0.38 -6.33
CA ARG A 82 0.69 -0.09 -7.69
C ARG A 82 0.41 1.10 -8.62
N ALA A 83 1.17 1.22 -9.72
CA ALA A 83 0.90 2.20 -10.76
C ALA A 83 -0.54 2.05 -11.26
N ARG A 84 -1.27 3.17 -11.37
CA ARG A 84 -2.71 3.23 -11.72
C ARG A 84 -3.68 2.61 -10.70
N SER A 85 -3.26 2.27 -9.48
CA SER A 85 -4.21 2.03 -8.38
C SER A 85 -4.71 3.34 -7.77
N ALA A 86 -5.66 3.27 -6.83
CA ALA A 86 -6.10 4.44 -6.08
C ALA A 86 -4.91 5.15 -5.41
N PHE A 87 -4.89 6.48 -5.52
CA PHE A 87 -3.87 7.36 -4.97
C PHE A 87 -4.49 8.29 -3.91
N PRO A 88 -3.78 8.63 -2.81
CA PRO A 88 -4.27 9.53 -1.75
C PRO A 88 -4.86 10.81 -2.33
N TRP A 89 -6.05 11.19 -1.87
CA TRP A 89 -6.87 12.34 -2.29
C TRP A 89 -7.37 12.31 -3.74
N ALA A 90 -6.67 11.67 -4.68
CA ALA A 90 -7.17 11.47 -6.04
C ALA A 90 -8.28 10.39 -6.10
N ARG A 91 -8.29 9.44 -5.16
CA ARG A 91 -9.24 8.31 -5.11
C ARG A 91 -10.72 8.69 -5.01
N VAL A 92 -11.02 9.92 -4.58
CA VAL A 92 -12.40 10.44 -4.46
C VAL A 92 -12.87 11.12 -5.74
N LEU A 93 -11.96 11.35 -6.69
CA LEU A 93 -12.29 11.88 -8.01
C LEU A 93 -12.78 10.76 -8.93
N PRO A 94 -13.64 11.08 -9.91
CA PRO A 94 -13.97 10.14 -10.96
C PRO A 94 -12.71 9.64 -11.68
N PRO A 95 -12.67 8.38 -12.13
CA PRO A 95 -11.58 7.88 -12.93
C PRO A 95 -11.47 8.67 -14.25
N PRO A 96 -10.31 8.62 -14.94
CA PRO A 96 -10.16 9.22 -16.26
C PRO A 96 -11.25 8.74 -17.22
N GLY A 97 -12.04 9.68 -17.75
CA GLY A 97 -13.17 9.37 -18.61
C GLY A 97 -14.23 10.48 -18.61
N PRO A 98 -15.39 10.24 -19.24
CA PRO A 98 -16.44 11.23 -19.41
C PRO A 98 -16.86 11.90 -18.09
N ALA A 99 -17.08 11.14 -17.03
CA ALA A 99 -17.51 11.68 -15.73
C ALA A 99 -16.55 12.74 -15.15
N LEU A 100 -15.24 12.62 -15.39
CA LEU A 100 -14.27 13.65 -14.99
C LEU A 100 -14.31 14.85 -15.94
N LEU A 101 -14.36 14.60 -17.24
CA LEU A 101 -14.35 15.66 -18.27
C LEU A 101 -15.63 16.50 -18.24
N ASP A 102 -16.78 15.88 -18.04
CA ASP A 102 -18.10 16.53 -17.97
C ASP A 102 -18.24 17.43 -16.72
N ALA A 103 -17.43 17.17 -15.69
CA ALA A 103 -17.39 18.00 -14.49
C ALA A 103 -16.54 19.28 -14.65
N LEU A 104 -15.75 19.38 -15.74
CA LEU A 104 -14.91 20.52 -16.05
C LEU A 104 -15.62 21.46 -17.04
N ARG A 105 -15.51 22.76 -16.80
CA ARG A 105 -16.10 23.83 -17.61
C ARG A 105 -15.01 24.78 -18.07
N LEU A 106 -15.08 25.20 -19.34
CA LEU A 106 -14.22 26.25 -19.85
C LEU A 106 -14.69 27.60 -19.31
N THR A 107 -13.77 28.38 -18.75
CA THR A 107 -14.04 29.77 -18.38
C THR A 107 -13.51 30.69 -19.47
N PRO A 108 -14.39 31.45 -20.17
CA PRO A 108 -13.97 32.36 -21.21
C PRO A 108 -13.19 33.55 -20.63
N GLY A 109 -12.20 34.04 -21.37
CA GLY A 109 -11.38 35.20 -21.00
C GLY A 109 -9.92 35.08 -21.47
N PRO A 110 -9.11 36.16 -21.41
CA PRO A 110 -7.66 36.09 -21.57
C PRO A 110 -6.95 36.14 -20.20
N PRO A 111 -6.29 35.06 -19.74
CA PRO A 111 -6.17 33.75 -20.37
C PRO A 111 -7.42 32.88 -20.17
N PRO A 112 -7.73 31.97 -21.12
CA PRO A 112 -8.82 31.02 -20.93
C PRO A 112 -8.48 30.10 -19.76
N GLY A 113 -9.50 29.74 -18.97
CA GLY A 113 -9.33 28.90 -17.80
C GLY A 113 -10.21 27.66 -17.83
N VAL A 114 -10.02 26.83 -16.80
CA VAL A 114 -10.86 25.66 -16.52
C VAL A 114 -11.35 25.78 -15.09
N ALA A 115 -12.65 25.61 -14.88
CA ALA A 115 -13.26 25.51 -13.58
C ALA A 115 -13.95 24.14 -13.44
N ALA A 116 -13.99 23.60 -12.22
CA ALA A 116 -14.80 22.43 -11.91
C ALA A 116 -16.12 22.87 -11.28
N ASP A 117 -17.22 22.20 -11.62
CA ASP A 117 -18.49 22.39 -10.93
C ASP A 117 -18.41 21.82 -9.50
N PRO A 118 -18.53 22.64 -8.43
CA PRO A 118 -18.48 22.16 -7.06
C PRO A 118 -19.57 21.13 -6.74
N ALA A 119 -20.73 21.19 -7.40
CA ALA A 119 -21.80 20.22 -7.20
C ALA A 119 -21.48 18.87 -7.86
N ALA A 120 -20.75 18.88 -8.99
CA ALA A 120 -20.33 17.66 -9.69
C ALA A 120 -19.12 16.99 -9.01
N LEU A 121 -18.24 17.78 -8.40
CA LEU A 121 -17.03 17.31 -7.71
C LEU A 121 -16.93 17.87 -6.28
N PRO A 122 -17.87 17.53 -5.37
CA PRO A 122 -17.91 18.09 -4.02
C PRO A 122 -16.65 17.78 -3.21
N ALA A 123 -15.98 16.66 -3.50
CA ALA A 123 -14.76 16.24 -2.81
C ALA A 123 -13.48 16.87 -3.37
N LEU A 124 -13.51 17.53 -4.54
CA LEU A 124 -12.29 18.02 -5.21
C LEU A 124 -11.58 19.09 -4.39
N LEU A 125 -12.31 20.10 -3.91
CA LEU A 125 -11.69 21.21 -3.17
C LEU A 125 -11.03 20.76 -1.86
N PRO A 126 -11.68 20.00 -0.95
CA PRO A 126 -11.02 19.52 0.25
C PRO A 126 -9.85 18.58 -0.08
N ALA A 127 -10.02 17.65 -1.02
CA ALA A 127 -8.96 16.72 -1.43
C ALA A 127 -7.72 17.44 -1.99
N LEU A 128 -7.92 18.44 -2.87
CA LEU A 128 -6.83 19.22 -3.44
C LEU A 128 -6.11 20.04 -2.36
N ARG A 129 -6.85 20.63 -1.41
CA ARG A 129 -6.26 21.38 -0.30
C ARG A 129 -5.36 20.49 0.55
N ASP A 130 -5.84 19.32 0.93
CA ASP A 130 -5.08 18.39 1.77
C ASP A 130 -3.88 17.81 1.04
N TYR A 131 -4.02 17.48 -0.26
CA TYR A 131 -2.91 17.06 -1.10
C TYR A 131 -1.81 18.13 -1.21
N ARG A 132 -2.21 19.40 -1.44
CA ARG A 132 -1.27 20.53 -1.54
C ARG A 132 -0.51 20.72 -0.24
N ARG A 133 -1.23 20.76 0.88
CA ARG A 133 -0.62 20.84 2.22
C ARG A 133 0.36 19.70 2.46
N ALA A 134 -0.03 18.45 2.21
CA ALA A 134 0.83 17.30 2.40
C ALA A 134 2.10 17.35 1.53
N THR A 135 2.00 17.89 0.31
CA THR A 135 3.11 18.03 -0.62
C THR A 135 4.06 19.16 -0.19
N GLU A 136 3.51 20.33 0.14
CA GLU A 136 4.26 21.51 0.62
C GLU A 136 4.98 21.22 1.95
N ASP A 137 4.31 20.50 2.85
CA ASP A 137 4.88 20.04 4.12
C ASP A 137 5.90 18.89 3.95
N GLY A 138 6.08 18.38 2.73
CA GLY A 138 6.92 17.23 2.41
C GLY A 138 6.49 15.95 3.12
N ALA A 139 5.22 15.84 3.53
CA ALA A 139 4.69 14.75 4.33
C ALA A 139 4.39 13.47 3.53
N LEU A 140 4.35 13.53 2.19
CA LEU A 140 4.12 12.37 1.32
C LEU A 140 5.30 12.15 0.36
N LEU A 141 5.81 10.92 0.32
CA LEU A 141 6.69 10.41 -0.74
C LEU A 141 5.99 9.25 -1.45
N ALA A 142 5.70 9.38 -2.74
CA ALA A 142 5.11 8.30 -3.54
C ALA A 142 6.18 7.55 -4.35
N ILE A 143 6.07 6.22 -4.36
CA ILE A 143 6.92 5.31 -5.14
C ILE A 143 6.02 4.28 -5.80
N GLU A 144 6.12 4.17 -7.12
CA GLU A 144 5.31 3.24 -7.90
C GLU A 144 6.00 1.88 -8.03
N PHE A 145 5.19 0.82 -8.06
CA PHE A 145 5.56 -0.48 -8.58
C PHE A 145 4.48 -1.01 -9.52
N THR A 146 4.78 -2.01 -10.32
CA THR A 146 3.79 -2.73 -11.12
C THR A 146 3.83 -4.23 -10.82
N GLY A 147 5.00 -4.84 -11.00
CA GLY A 147 5.19 -6.28 -10.85
C GLY A 147 5.57 -6.70 -9.44
N LEU A 148 5.47 -8.01 -9.19
CA LEU A 148 5.94 -8.61 -7.95
C LEU A 148 7.44 -8.36 -7.71
N ALA A 149 8.30 -8.58 -8.70
CA ALA A 149 9.76 -8.43 -8.53
C ALA A 149 10.15 -7.01 -8.10
N GLU A 150 9.56 -6.01 -8.75
CA GLU A 150 9.75 -4.59 -8.45
C GLU A 150 9.25 -4.26 -7.03
N TYR A 151 8.05 -4.72 -6.66
CA TYR A 151 7.52 -4.56 -5.31
C TYR A 151 8.48 -5.09 -4.24
N LEU A 152 9.01 -6.31 -4.44
CA LEU A 152 9.91 -6.95 -3.47
C LEU A 152 11.23 -6.19 -3.34
N ALA A 153 11.79 -5.72 -4.46
CA ALA A 153 13.03 -4.96 -4.48
C ALA A 153 12.86 -3.59 -3.80
N LEU A 154 11.79 -2.86 -4.13
CA LEU A 154 11.47 -1.55 -3.55
C LEU A 154 11.12 -1.64 -2.07
N LEU A 155 10.37 -2.67 -1.65
CA LEU A 155 10.07 -2.89 -0.23
C LEU A 155 11.35 -3.13 0.58
N LYS A 156 12.27 -3.95 0.06
CA LYS A 156 13.57 -4.21 0.71
C LYS A 156 14.42 -2.94 0.80
N ALA A 157 14.52 -2.20 -0.30
CA ALA A 157 15.22 -0.92 -0.36
C ALA A 157 14.65 0.09 0.65
N ALA A 158 13.33 0.30 0.64
CA ALA A 158 12.68 1.20 1.57
C ALA A 158 12.82 0.74 3.03
N ALA A 159 12.76 -0.57 3.31
CA ALA A 159 12.97 -1.08 4.65
C ALA A 159 14.37 -0.79 5.19
N ARG A 160 15.41 -0.99 4.37
CA ARG A 160 16.80 -0.66 4.71
C ARG A 160 17.02 0.85 4.86
N ALA A 161 16.38 1.65 4.02
CA ALA A 161 16.41 3.10 4.13
C ALA A 161 15.81 3.58 5.47
N LEU A 162 14.73 2.94 5.92
CA LEU A 162 13.99 3.30 7.12
C LEU A 162 14.54 2.65 8.41
N ALA A 163 15.36 1.61 8.32
CA ALA A 163 15.91 0.90 9.47
C ALA A 163 16.57 1.80 10.53
N PRO A 164 17.37 2.83 10.18
CA PRO A 164 18.03 3.70 11.16
C PRO A 164 17.08 4.51 12.05
N PHE A 165 15.81 4.68 11.64
CA PHE A 165 14.81 5.44 12.40
C PHE A 165 14.07 4.58 13.44
N GLY A 166 14.37 3.27 13.47
CA GLY A 166 13.99 2.36 14.55
C GLY A 166 12.49 2.33 14.84
N SER A 167 12.15 2.48 16.12
CA SER A 167 10.78 2.40 16.62
C SER A 167 9.87 3.54 16.15
N ASN A 168 10.40 4.60 15.54
CA ASN A 168 9.60 5.68 14.96
C ASN A 168 9.02 5.31 13.57
N VAL A 169 9.34 4.12 13.05
CA VAL A 169 8.87 3.63 11.75
C VAL A 169 7.73 2.64 11.93
N MET A 170 6.64 2.90 11.20
CA MET A 170 5.54 1.98 11.00
C MET A 170 5.59 1.37 9.59
N PHE A 171 5.46 0.05 9.47
CA PHE A 171 5.15 -0.62 8.20
C PHE A 171 3.68 -1.01 8.19
N TYR A 172 2.91 -0.41 7.28
CA TYR A 172 1.49 -0.69 7.04
C TYR A 172 1.35 -1.45 5.71
N LEU A 173 1.35 -2.79 5.78
CA LEU A 173 1.53 -3.64 4.59
C LEU A 173 0.18 -4.10 4.00
N ALA A 174 -0.51 -3.19 3.29
CA ALA A 174 -1.85 -3.43 2.75
C ALA A 174 -1.89 -3.82 1.26
N ALA A 175 -0.74 -3.98 0.60
CA ALA A 175 -0.68 -4.48 -0.78
C ALA A 175 -1.12 -5.94 -0.89
N ALA A 176 -1.82 -6.27 -1.99
CA ALA A 176 -2.17 -7.65 -2.34
C ALA A 176 -1.00 -8.28 -3.12
N VAL A 177 -0.07 -8.87 -2.39
CA VAL A 177 1.14 -9.49 -2.94
C VAL A 177 0.83 -10.90 -3.44
N SER A 178 1.30 -11.23 -4.64
CA SER A 178 1.15 -12.56 -5.23
C SER A 178 1.89 -13.60 -4.38
N ASP A 179 1.22 -14.72 -4.11
CA ASP A 179 1.81 -15.86 -3.40
C ASP A 179 2.59 -16.81 -4.30
N PHE A 180 2.38 -16.71 -5.62
CA PHE A 180 2.99 -17.54 -6.64
C PHE A 180 3.64 -16.70 -7.73
N TYR A 181 4.73 -17.20 -8.32
CA TYR A 181 5.42 -16.59 -9.45
C TYR A 181 6.04 -17.63 -10.39
N ILE A 182 6.43 -17.22 -11.60
CA ILE A 182 7.21 -18.04 -12.53
C ILE A 182 8.66 -17.53 -12.49
N PRO A 183 9.66 -18.35 -12.13
CA PRO A 183 11.05 -17.96 -12.21
C PRO A 183 11.46 -17.57 -13.63
N THR A 184 12.30 -16.56 -13.77
CA THR A 184 12.73 -16.08 -15.10
C THR A 184 13.39 -17.17 -15.95
N SER A 185 14.06 -18.15 -15.33
CA SER A 185 14.66 -19.31 -16.00
C SER A 185 13.65 -20.31 -16.56
N GLU A 186 12.41 -20.28 -16.08
CA GLU A 186 11.32 -21.19 -16.46
C GLU A 186 10.25 -20.49 -17.31
N MET A 187 10.42 -19.19 -17.56
CA MET A 187 9.45 -18.36 -18.24
C MET A 187 9.61 -18.48 -19.77
N PRO A 188 8.56 -18.79 -20.53
CA PRO A 188 8.59 -18.72 -21.99
C PRO A 188 8.99 -17.33 -22.47
N GLU A 189 9.87 -17.22 -23.48
CA GLU A 189 10.29 -15.90 -23.95
C GLU A 189 9.15 -15.14 -24.65
N HIS A 190 8.36 -15.85 -25.45
CA HIS A 190 7.32 -15.29 -26.32
C HIS A 190 5.92 -15.67 -25.85
N LYS A 191 4.93 -14.91 -26.34
CA LYS A 191 3.50 -15.14 -26.13
C LYS A 191 3.15 -16.63 -26.30
N ILE A 192 2.56 -17.21 -25.25
CA ILE A 192 2.07 -18.60 -25.28
C ILE A 192 0.97 -18.71 -26.35
N GLN A 193 1.09 -19.65 -27.29
CA GLN A 193 0.15 -19.81 -28.39
C GLN A 193 -1.09 -20.59 -27.94
N SER A 194 -2.27 -20.25 -28.48
CA SER A 194 -3.56 -20.84 -28.08
C SER A 194 -3.96 -22.07 -28.90
N SER A 195 -3.14 -22.49 -29.87
CA SER A 195 -3.43 -23.60 -30.79
C SER A 195 -3.04 -24.98 -30.23
N GLU A 196 -2.37 -25.05 -29.08
CA GLU A 196 -1.72 -26.27 -28.57
C GLU A 196 -2.55 -26.99 -27.47
N GLY A 197 -3.85 -26.72 -27.40
CA GLY A 197 -4.76 -27.33 -26.42
C GLY A 197 -4.90 -26.53 -25.11
N PRO A 198 -5.32 -27.17 -24.00
CA PRO A 198 -5.59 -26.47 -22.75
C PRO A 198 -4.31 -25.88 -22.13
N LEU A 199 -4.39 -24.62 -21.70
CA LEU A 199 -3.28 -23.93 -21.06
C LEU A 199 -3.04 -24.46 -19.64
N GLN A 200 -1.84 -25.00 -19.39
CA GLN A 200 -1.37 -25.38 -18.06
C GLN A 200 -0.26 -24.43 -17.62
N ILE A 201 -0.36 -23.89 -16.40
CA ILE A 201 0.62 -22.96 -15.83
C ILE A 201 1.15 -23.55 -14.53
N THR A 202 2.47 -23.77 -14.48
CA THR A 202 3.17 -24.20 -13.26
C THR A 202 3.85 -22.99 -12.63
N MET A 203 3.64 -22.80 -11.32
CA MET A 203 4.17 -21.65 -10.58
C MET A 203 4.85 -22.10 -9.29
N LYS A 204 5.82 -21.31 -8.82
CA LYS A 204 6.51 -21.51 -7.54
C LYS A 204 5.99 -20.55 -6.49
N MET A 205 6.09 -20.95 -5.21
CA MET A 205 5.75 -20.05 -4.10
C MET A 205 6.74 -18.89 -4.00
N VAL A 206 6.21 -17.70 -3.71
CA VAL A 206 7.00 -16.50 -3.44
C VAL A 206 7.63 -16.60 -2.05
N PRO A 207 8.94 -16.28 -1.90
CA PRO A 207 9.58 -16.19 -0.60
C PRO A 207 8.83 -15.24 0.34
N LYS A 208 8.58 -15.68 1.58
CA LYS A 208 7.79 -14.89 2.54
C LYS A 208 8.61 -13.73 3.13
N MET A 209 8.44 -12.54 2.55
CA MET A 209 9.23 -11.34 2.88
C MET A 209 9.00 -10.72 4.26
N LEU A 210 7.90 -11.07 4.94
CA LEU A 210 7.65 -10.56 6.29
C LEU A 210 8.72 -11.01 7.29
N SER A 211 9.24 -12.24 7.15
CA SER A 211 10.30 -12.73 8.04
C SER A 211 11.59 -11.91 7.93
N PRO A 212 12.20 -11.72 6.74
CA PRO A 212 13.40 -10.90 6.63
C PRO A 212 13.13 -9.42 6.93
N LEU A 213 11.93 -8.88 6.64
CA LEU A 213 11.58 -7.52 7.05
C LEU A 213 11.72 -7.32 8.56
N VAL A 214 11.10 -8.21 9.35
CA VAL A 214 11.04 -8.10 10.82
C VAL A 214 12.34 -8.54 11.49
N LYS A 215 13.14 -9.43 10.88
CA LYS A 215 14.35 -9.98 11.51
C LYS A 215 15.64 -9.30 11.07
N GLU A 216 15.68 -8.79 9.84
CA GLU A 216 16.94 -8.39 9.21
C GLU A 216 16.89 -6.95 8.68
N TRP A 217 15.80 -6.54 8.02
CA TRP A 217 15.80 -5.26 7.30
C TRP A 217 15.41 -4.08 8.20
N ALA A 218 14.39 -4.23 9.04
CA ALA A 218 13.93 -3.19 9.95
C ALA A 218 13.42 -3.80 11.27
N PRO A 219 14.31 -4.46 12.05
CA PRO A 219 13.91 -5.21 13.24
C PRO A 219 13.32 -4.35 14.36
N GLU A 220 13.69 -3.07 14.36
CA GLU A 220 13.26 -2.14 15.40
C GLU A 220 11.89 -1.49 15.14
N ALA A 221 11.34 -1.65 13.92
CA ALA A 221 10.14 -0.98 13.46
C ALA A 221 8.84 -1.65 13.94
N PHE A 222 7.74 -0.89 13.88
CA PHE A 222 6.39 -1.36 14.16
C PHE A 222 5.73 -1.91 12.89
N VAL A 223 5.59 -3.22 12.77
CA VAL A 223 5.15 -3.90 11.55
C VAL A 223 3.72 -4.42 11.68
N ILE A 224 2.89 -3.99 10.74
CA ILE A 224 1.47 -4.34 10.61
C ILE A 224 1.28 -5.06 9.27
N SER A 225 0.67 -6.24 9.30
CA SER A 225 0.26 -6.95 8.08
C SER A 225 -1.26 -7.03 7.96
N PHE A 226 -1.74 -7.26 6.73
CA PHE A 226 -3.16 -7.46 6.45
C PHE A 226 -3.45 -8.92 6.15
N LYS A 227 -4.58 -9.40 6.68
CA LYS A 227 -5.13 -10.72 6.34
C LYS A 227 -6.56 -10.54 5.82
N LEU A 228 -6.77 -11.00 4.59
CA LEU A 228 -8.07 -11.00 3.93
C LEU A 228 -8.46 -12.46 3.71
N GLU A 229 -9.63 -12.85 4.21
CA GLU A 229 -10.20 -14.17 3.99
C GLU A 229 -11.67 -14.05 3.58
N THR A 230 -12.22 -15.11 3.02
CA THR A 230 -13.67 -15.23 2.72
C THR A 230 -14.39 -16.12 3.73
N ASP A 231 -13.64 -16.88 4.53
CA ASP A 231 -14.16 -17.74 5.58
C ASP A 231 -13.82 -17.15 6.97
N PRO A 232 -14.83 -16.73 7.76
CA PRO A 232 -14.63 -16.23 9.11
C PRO A 232 -13.99 -17.22 10.08
N LEU A 233 -14.21 -18.52 9.89
CA LEU A 233 -13.76 -19.56 10.81
C LEU A 233 -12.24 -19.69 10.84
N ILE A 234 -11.57 -19.39 9.71
CA ILE A 234 -10.11 -19.51 9.58
C ILE A 234 -9.37 -18.20 9.77
N LEU A 235 -10.07 -17.05 9.77
CA LEU A 235 -9.44 -15.73 9.73
C LEU A 235 -8.54 -15.47 10.94
N ILE A 236 -9.04 -15.76 12.13
CA ILE A 236 -8.33 -15.51 13.39
C ILE A 236 -7.14 -16.45 13.56
N ASP A 237 -7.31 -17.73 13.26
CA ASP A 237 -6.25 -18.73 13.38
C ASP A 237 -5.11 -18.44 12.40
N LYS A 238 -5.42 -18.11 11.13
CA LYS A 238 -4.42 -17.67 10.16
C LYS A 238 -3.72 -16.37 10.58
N SER A 239 -4.43 -15.46 11.24
CA SER A 239 -3.83 -14.22 11.76
C SER A 239 -2.85 -14.50 12.90
N ARG A 240 -3.21 -15.38 13.85
CA ARG A 240 -2.31 -15.83 14.94
C ARG A 240 -1.09 -16.58 14.40
N GLN A 241 -1.28 -17.48 13.44
CA GLN A 241 -0.18 -18.18 12.77
C GLN A 241 0.79 -17.21 12.08
N ALA A 242 0.27 -16.15 11.45
CA ALA A 242 1.12 -15.12 10.84
C ALA A 242 1.93 -14.34 11.89
N LEU A 243 1.32 -13.98 13.03
CA LEU A 243 2.01 -13.33 14.15
C LEU A 243 3.12 -14.22 14.71
N GLU A 244 2.85 -15.50 14.93
CA GLU A 244 3.83 -16.45 15.45
C GLU A 244 4.98 -16.69 14.47
N LYS A 245 4.67 -16.91 13.19
CA LYS A 245 5.64 -17.19 12.14
C LYS A 245 6.57 -16.01 11.87
N TYR A 246 6.00 -14.81 11.72
CA TYR A 246 6.76 -13.63 11.30
C TYR A 246 7.21 -12.74 12.46
N ARG A 247 6.65 -12.93 13.67
CA ARG A 247 6.97 -12.16 14.89
C ARG A 247 6.77 -10.64 14.77
N HIS A 248 5.85 -10.21 13.90
CA HIS A 248 5.43 -8.82 13.78
C HIS A 248 4.35 -8.49 14.82
N GLN A 249 4.00 -7.20 14.95
CA GLN A 249 3.26 -6.70 16.10
C GLN A 249 1.74 -6.79 15.94
N VAL A 250 1.22 -6.59 14.72
CA VAL A 250 -0.23 -6.51 14.48
C VAL A 250 -0.64 -7.14 13.15
N VAL A 251 -1.76 -7.88 13.16
CA VAL A 251 -2.49 -8.26 11.94
C VAL A 251 -3.82 -7.53 11.92
N VAL A 252 -4.12 -6.84 10.82
CA VAL A 252 -5.46 -6.31 10.53
C VAL A 252 -6.22 -7.33 9.69
N ALA A 253 -7.13 -8.04 10.34
CA ALA A 253 -7.88 -9.15 9.78
C ALA A 253 -9.24 -8.68 9.26
N ASN A 254 -9.61 -9.09 8.04
CA ASN A 254 -10.82 -8.65 7.36
C ASN A 254 -11.49 -9.80 6.62
N ILE A 255 -12.82 -9.81 6.64
CA ILE A 255 -13.64 -10.64 5.75
C ILE A 255 -13.96 -9.86 4.48
N LEU A 256 -13.84 -10.49 3.31
CA LEU A 256 -13.97 -9.83 2.00
C LEU A 256 -15.25 -9.01 1.89
N GLU A 257 -16.38 -9.56 2.32
CA GLU A 257 -17.72 -8.98 2.22
C GLU A 257 -17.86 -7.73 3.10
N SER A 258 -17.32 -7.75 4.33
CA SER A 258 -17.47 -6.67 5.31
C SER A 258 -16.24 -5.75 5.43
N ARG A 259 -15.21 -5.95 4.60
CA ARG A 259 -13.91 -5.27 4.71
C ARG A 259 -13.98 -3.74 4.81
N ARG A 260 -15.04 -3.12 4.28
CA ARG A 260 -15.21 -1.65 4.30
C ARG A 260 -15.83 -1.11 5.58
N THR A 261 -16.47 -1.96 6.37
CA THR A 261 -17.24 -1.55 7.55
C THR A 261 -16.75 -2.22 8.83
N SER A 262 -16.04 -3.34 8.75
CA SER A 262 -15.49 -4.01 9.93
C SER A 262 -14.14 -4.69 9.69
N VAL A 263 -13.29 -4.62 10.71
CA VAL A 263 -12.01 -5.33 10.80
C VAL A 263 -11.83 -5.91 12.21
N ILE A 264 -10.96 -6.90 12.35
CA ILE A 264 -10.49 -7.36 13.66
C ILE A 264 -8.98 -7.10 13.74
N ILE A 265 -8.57 -6.33 14.73
CA ILE A 265 -7.15 -6.12 15.03
C ILE A 265 -6.68 -7.28 15.91
N VAL A 266 -5.71 -8.05 15.44
CA VAL A 266 -5.16 -9.21 16.15
C VAL A 266 -3.73 -8.89 16.56
N THR A 267 -3.44 -8.99 17.86
CA THR A 267 -2.09 -8.94 18.44
C THR A 267 -1.75 -10.29 19.07
N LYS A 268 -0.53 -10.43 19.61
CA LYS A 268 -0.13 -11.66 20.32
C LYS A 268 -1.07 -12.00 21.49
N ASP A 269 -1.58 -10.96 22.15
CA ASP A 269 -2.27 -10.99 23.44
C ASP A 269 -3.76 -10.61 23.35
N SER A 270 -4.23 -10.04 22.23
CA SER A 270 -5.59 -9.52 22.14
C SER A 270 -6.21 -9.62 20.74
N GLN A 271 -7.54 -9.56 20.71
CA GLN A 271 -8.34 -9.38 19.50
C GLN A 271 -9.31 -8.24 19.76
N THR A 272 -9.26 -7.21 18.94
CA THR A 272 -10.12 -6.04 19.07
C THR A 272 -10.94 -5.86 17.79
N PRO A 273 -12.27 -6.10 17.83
CA PRO A 273 -13.13 -5.76 16.70
C PRO A 273 -13.25 -4.24 16.56
N LEU A 274 -13.17 -3.75 15.33
CA LEU A 274 -13.48 -2.37 14.97
C LEU A 274 -14.55 -2.42 13.88
N SER A 275 -15.67 -1.74 14.11
CA SER A 275 -16.78 -1.64 13.15
C SER A 275 -17.30 -0.21 13.08
N LEU A 276 -17.79 0.18 11.90
CA LEU A 276 -18.56 1.40 11.73
C LEU A 276 -20.01 1.17 12.18
N SER A 277 -20.62 2.15 12.85
CA SER A 277 -22.06 2.20 13.08
C SER A 277 -22.80 2.71 11.84
N ASP A 278 -24.11 2.53 11.80
CA ASP A 278 -24.95 3.01 10.69
C ASP A 278 -24.90 4.55 10.58
N GLU A 279 -24.82 5.25 11.71
CA GLU A 279 -24.66 6.71 11.76
C GLU A 279 -23.31 7.16 11.19
N GLU A 280 -22.22 6.47 11.54
CA GLU A 280 -20.89 6.75 11.00
C GLU A 280 -20.84 6.54 9.49
N ILE A 281 -21.46 5.45 9.00
CA ILE A 281 -21.59 5.17 7.56
C ILE A 281 -22.40 6.28 6.88
N ALA A 282 -23.52 6.70 7.46
CA ALA A 282 -24.35 7.77 6.92
C ALA A 282 -23.61 9.13 6.86
N GLN A 283 -22.66 9.36 7.77
CA GLN A 283 -21.78 10.52 7.77
C GLN A 283 -20.60 10.41 6.78
N GLY A 284 -20.47 9.29 6.08
CA GLY A 284 -19.38 9.04 5.13
C GLY A 284 -18.05 8.67 5.78
N MET A 285 -18.07 8.23 7.05
CA MET A 285 -16.89 7.73 7.74
C MET A 285 -16.36 6.47 7.04
N GLU A 286 -15.04 6.36 6.94
CA GLU A 286 -14.37 5.17 6.41
C GLU A 286 -13.72 4.36 7.53
N ILE A 287 -13.67 3.03 7.43
CA ILE A 287 -13.10 2.19 8.50
C ILE A 287 -11.62 2.52 8.76
N GLU A 288 -10.92 3.07 7.78
CA GLU A 288 -9.54 3.52 7.89
C GLU A 288 -9.31 4.57 8.97
N GLU A 289 -10.29 5.42 9.33
CA GLU A 289 -10.10 6.35 10.47
C GLU A 289 -10.02 5.62 11.80
N LYS A 290 -10.87 4.60 12.02
CA LYS A 290 -10.77 3.76 13.23
C LYS A 290 -9.49 2.93 13.25
N ILE A 291 -9.10 2.36 12.10
CA ILE A 291 -7.87 1.57 11.97
C ILE A 291 -6.65 2.43 12.30
N VAL A 292 -6.51 3.61 11.66
CA VAL A 292 -5.33 4.46 11.84
C VAL A 292 -5.29 5.05 13.25
N SER A 293 -6.41 5.48 13.82
CA SER A 293 -6.48 5.95 15.21
C SER A 293 -6.01 4.88 16.19
N TYR A 294 -6.51 3.64 16.05
CA TYR A 294 -6.10 2.53 16.89
C TYR A 294 -4.60 2.20 16.74
N LEU A 295 -4.12 2.13 15.49
CA LEU A 295 -2.72 1.78 15.20
C LEU A 295 -1.75 2.88 15.64
N GLN A 296 -2.15 4.15 15.60
CA GLN A 296 -1.36 5.26 16.14
C GLN A 296 -1.15 5.09 17.64
N GLY A 297 -2.22 4.79 18.40
CA GLY A 297 -2.13 4.51 19.83
C GLY A 297 -1.22 3.32 20.14
N ARG A 298 -1.34 2.23 19.38
CA ARG A 298 -0.45 1.06 19.51
C ARG A 298 1.00 1.36 19.17
N HIS A 299 1.25 2.20 18.17
CA HIS A 299 2.60 2.61 17.80
C HIS A 299 3.23 3.52 18.86
N THR A 300 2.46 4.43 19.47
CA THR A 300 2.92 5.21 20.64
C THR A 300 3.35 4.29 21.78
N ALA A 301 2.52 3.32 22.16
CA ALA A 301 2.86 2.36 23.21
C ALA A 301 4.06 1.46 22.83
N PHE A 302 4.28 1.19 21.54
CA PHE A 302 5.45 0.46 21.06
C PHE A 302 6.74 1.27 21.21
N ILE A 303 6.69 2.57 20.91
CA ILE A 303 7.83 3.48 21.08
C ILE A 303 8.18 3.60 22.57
N GLU A 304 7.19 3.84 23.43
CA GLU A 304 7.38 4.01 24.88
C GLU A 304 7.97 2.78 25.57
N LYS A 305 7.72 1.57 25.06
CA LYS A 305 8.31 0.33 25.60
C LYS A 305 9.78 0.12 25.23
N LYS A 306 10.31 0.88 24.26
CA LYS A 306 11.69 0.78 23.77
C LYS A 306 12.61 1.90 24.24
N VAL A 307 12.04 2.97 24.82
CA VAL A 307 12.78 4.00 25.56
C VAL A 307 13.09 3.45 26.96
#